data_AF-B7J4U4-F1
#
_entry.id   AF-B7J4U4-F1
#
_cell.length_a   1.000
_cell.length_b   1.000
_cell.length_c   1.000
_cell.angle_alpha   90.00
_cell.angle_beta   90.00
_cell.angle_gamma   90.00
#
_symmetry.space_group_name_H-M   'P 1'
#
loop_
_entity.id
_entity.type
_entity.pdbx_description
1 polymer ?
#
loop_
_entity_poly.entity_id
_entity_poly.type
_entity_poly.pdbx_seq_one_letter_code
_entity_poly.pdbx_strand_id
1 'polypeptide(L)'
;MENGVGTAQDPPSEFAVKDCALLAIATGRRVYTLSELRGGLESVGEASIYYHFWGSLLQPRFGEREYNNDFAGWVLHSLHDARLAERMAMLDPREYPDLSELRFDLLEIIDERLDEADYLHWMPAAQPFQFMRSQIVVFSTDKRVSTPAELLAILPTLPVSSLFYHFIDARRRVPEAGDDFSAWLSDFGDMGQRLRDGLTRVDPYFATLGTLRDQISTIFAAELEDGHAA
;
A
#
# COMPACT_ATOMS: atom_id res chain seq x y z
N MET A 1 9.79 19.02 -51.42
CA MET A 1 10.93 18.59 -50.59
C MET A 1 10.85 19.39 -49.31
N GLU A 2 10.45 18.75 -48.21
CA GLU A 2 11.06 18.87 -46.88
C GLU A 2 10.34 17.88 -45.98
N ASN A 3 11.08 16.85 -45.58
CA ASN A 3 10.65 15.73 -44.79
C ASN A 3 10.55 16.16 -43.32
N GLY A 4 9.38 16.06 -42.72
CA GLY A 4 9.21 16.16 -41.27
C GLY A 4 9.81 14.92 -40.62
N VAL A 5 10.94 15.13 -39.93
CA VAL A 5 11.65 14.14 -39.12
C VAL A 5 10.72 13.70 -37.98
N GLY A 6 10.29 12.43 -38.01
CA GLY A 6 9.71 11.79 -36.83
C GLY A 6 10.77 11.78 -35.74
N THR A 7 10.44 12.34 -34.58
CA THR A 7 11.29 12.30 -33.40
C THR A 7 11.47 10.83 -33.02
N ALA A 8 12.69 10.32 -33.16
CA ALA A 8 13.07 9.04 -32.57
C ALA A 8 12.91 9.18 -31.05
N GLN A 9 11.92 8.49 -30.50
CA GLN A 9 11.71 8.40 -29.06
C GLN A 9 12.95 7.73 -28.47
N ASP A 10 13.58 8.37 -27.48
CA ASP A 10 14.71 7.75 -26.77
C ASP A 10 14.29 6.36 -26.27
N PRO A 11 15.20 5.37 -26.28
CA PRO A 11 14.86 4.05 -25.77
C PRO A 11 14.36 4.17 -24.32
N PRO A 12 13.30 3.42 -23.94
CA PRO A 12 12.79 3.43 -22.57
C PRO A 12 13.94 3.19 -21.58
N SER A 13 13.93 3.95 -20.49
CA SER A 13 14.92 3.74 -19.43
C SER A 13 14.78 2.33 -18.84
N GLU A 14 15.88 1.67 -18.47
CA GLU A 14 15.81 0.36 -17.82
C GLU A 14 15.09 0.46 -16.46
N PHE A 15 14.22 -0.51 -16.15
CA PHE A 15 13.62 -0.64 -14.83
C PHE A 15 14.56 -1.40 -13.89
N ALA A 16 15.06 -0.70 -12.88
CA ALA A 16 15.88 -1.29 -11.83
C ALA A 16 15.02 -1.90 -10.73
N VAL A 17 15.03 -3.23 -10.61
CA VAL A 17 14.30 -3.93 -9.57
C VAL A 17 15.01 -3.75 -8.23
N LYS A 18 14.27 -3.24 -7.27
CA LYS A 18 14.67 -3.06 -5.88
C LYS A 18 13.86 -4.00 -5.00
N ASP A 19 14.43 -4.27 -3.85
CA ASP A 19 13.77 -5.01 -2.80
C ASP A 19 13.90 -4.22 -1.49
N CYS A 20 13.07 -4.55 -0.51
CA CYS A 20 13.02 -3.81 0.73
C CYS A 20 12.84 -4.69 1.96
N ALA A 21 13.29 -4.17 3.09
CA ALA A 21 12.99 -4.71 4.41
C ALA A 21 12.32 -3.62 5.23
N LEU A 22 11.29 -4.01 5.99
CA LEU A 22 10.59 -3.12 6.91
C LEU A 22 11.10 -3.34 8.33
N LEU A 23 11.69 -2.31 8.92
CA LEU A 23 12.10 -2.29 10.32
C LEU A 23 10.99 -1.64 11.15
N ALA A 24 10.33 -2.44 12.00
CA ALA A 24 9.32 -1.96 12.94
C ALA A 24 10.00 -1.31 14.15
N ILE A 25 9.63 -0.07 14.47
CA ILE A 25 10.20 0.71 15.56
C ILE A 25 9.06 1.14 16.49
N ALA A 26 9.14 0.74 17.76
CA ALA A 26 8.20 1.21 18.76
C ALA A 26 8.35 2.73 18.96
N THR A 27 7.23 3.45 18.97
CA THR A 27 7.23 4.89 19.29
C THR A 27 7.39 5.14 20.80
N GLY A 28 7.26 4.09 21.62
CA GLY A 28 7.16 4.19 23.07
C GLY A 28 5.75 4.57 23.56
N ARG A 29 4.83 4.91 22.66
CA ARG A 29 3.45 5.27 23.01
C ARG A 29 2.56 4.02 23.01
N ARG A 30 1.91 3.81 24.15
CA ARG A 30 0.97 2.71 24.41
C ARG A 30 -0.31 3.30 24.98
N VAL A 31 -1.45 2.80 24.52
CA VAL A 31 -2.78 3.28 24.91
C VAL A 31 -3.67 2.11 25.27
N TYR A 32 -4.64 2.36 26.14
CA TYR A 32 -5.52 1.36 26.76
C TYR A 32 -7.00 1.70 26.59
N THR A 33 -7.37 2.92 26.21
CA THR A 33 -8.77 3.28 25.96
C THR A 33 -8.95 3.88 24.57
N LEU A 34 -10.20 3.98 24.12
CA LEU A 34 -10.52 4.62 22.84
C LEU A 34 -10.16 6.11 22.85
N SER A 35 -10.39 6.82 23.95
CA SER A 35 -9.96 8.22 24.09
C SER A 35 -8.44 8.38 24.07
N GLU A 36 -7.69 7.45 24.67
CA GLU A 36 -6.24 7.46 24.58
C GLU A 36 -5.77 7.13 23.15
N LEU A 37 -6.44 6.23 22.41
CA LEU A 37 -6.17 5.99 21.00
C LEU A 37 -6.41 7.26 20.16
N ARG A 38 -7.50 7.97 20.39
CA ARG A 38 -7.80 9.26 19.74
C ARG A 38 -6.66 10.27 19.94
N GLY A 39 -6.31 10.57 21.19
CA GLY A 39 -5.16 11.45 21.49
C GLY A 39 -3.83 10.88 20.99
N GLY A 40 -3.75 9.55 20.92
CA GLY A 40 -2.78 8.72 20.22
C GLY A 40 -2.52 9.20 18.80
N LEU A 41 -3.55 9.08 17.98
CA LEU A 41 -3.57 9.39 16.56
C LEU A 41 -3.28 10.86 16.28
N GLU A 42 -3.77 11.76 17.14
CA GLU A 42 -3.53 13.20 17.00
C GLU A 42 -2.03 13.55 17.04
N SER A 43 -1.25 12.93 17.93
CA SER A 43 0.17 13.31 18.13
C SER A 43 1.20 12.43 17.42
N VAL A 44 0.85 11.21 16.97
CA VAL A 44 1.83 10.37 16.26
C VAL A 44 2.13 10.92 14.86
N GLY A 45 3.34 10.66 14.37
CA GLY A 45 3.71 11.00 13.00
C GLY A 45 3.05 10.08 11.96
N GLU A 46 2.94 10.55 10.72
CA GLU A 46 2.33 9.80 9.62
C GLU A 46 2.97 8.44 9.35
N ALA A 47 4.28 8.30 9.63
CA ALA A 47 4.97 7.02 9.53
C ALA A 47 4.36 5.93 10.44
N SER A 48 3.69 6.33 11.53
CA SER A 48 2.98 5.39 12.40
C SER A 48 1.65 4.96 11.79
N ILE A 49 0.89 5.90 11.23
CA ILE A 49 -0.35 5.62 10.52
C ILE A 49 -0.08 4.69 9.35
N TYR A 50 0.91 5.03 8.51
CA TYR A 50 1.34 4.19 7.41
C TYR A 50 1.69 2.77 7.86
N TYR A 51 2.44 2.63 8.95
CA TYR A 51 2.80 1.32 9.47
C TYR A 51 1.55 0.49 9.83
N HIS A 52 0.57 1.10 10.50
CA HIS A 52 -0.62 0.38 10.97
C HIS A 52 -1.62 0.05 9.85
N PHE A 53 -1.52 0.70 8.69
CA PHE A 53 -2.29 0.35 7.50
C PHE A 53 -1.57 -0.63 6.56
N TRP A 54 -0.26 -0.45 6.36
CA TRP A 54 0.50 -1.17 5.33
C TRP A 54 1.56 -2.12 5.88
N GLY A 55 2.16 -1.77 7.02
CA GLY A 55 3.39 -2.40 7.51
C GLY A 55 3.27 -3.88 7.81
N SER A 56 2.07 -4.33 8.19
CA SER A 56 1.79 -5.74 8.41
C SER A 56 1.89 -6.58 7.12
N LEU A 57 1.97 -6.00 5.90
CA LEU A 57 2.00 -6.78 4.64
C LEU A 57 3.35 -7.46 4.46
N LEU A 58 4.38 -6.90 5.07
CA LEU A 58 5.73 -7.42 5.10
C LEU A 58 6.05 -8.21 6.36
N GLN A 59 5.12 -8.28 7.32
CA GLN A 59 5.35 -9.00 8.57
C GLN A 59 4.88 -10.44 8.45
N PRO A 60 5.74 -11.42 8.79
CA PRO A 60 5.31 -12.79 8.99
C PRO A 60 4.30 -12.82 10.14
N ARG A 61 3.04 -13.16 9.86
CA ARG A 61 2.01 -13.42 10.86
C ARG A 61 1.54 -14.86 10.77
N PHE A 62 1.19 -15.45 11.91
CA PHE A 62 0.46 -16.71 11.95
C PHE A 62 -1.03 -16.42 11.71
N GLY A 63 -1.56 -16.81 10.55
CA GLY A 63 -2.97 -16.64 10.19
C GLY A 63 -3.21 -15.51 9.17
N GLU A 64 -4.40 -15.54 8.55
CA GLU A 64 -4.89 -14.49 7.67
C GLU A 64 -5.26 -13.23 8.47
N ARG A 65 -5.21 -12.07 7.81
CA ARG A 65 -5.71 -10.84 8.41
C ARG A 65 -7.23 -10.85 8.45
N GLU A 66 -7.79 -10.75 9.64
CA GLU A 66 -9.22 -10.47 9.78
C GLU A 66 -9.56 -9.02 9.40
N TYR A 67 -8.60 -8.09 9.57
CA TYR A 67 -8.73 -6.68 9.21
C TYR A 67 -7.49 -6.15 8.51
N ASN A 68 -7.69 -5.23 7.57
CA ASN A 68 -6.61 -4.71 6.73
C ASN A 68 -5.69 -3.72 7.46
N ASN A 69 -6.20 -3.02 8.48
CA ASN A 69 -5.41 -2.16 9.36
C ASN A 69 -5.44 -2.63 10.83
N ASP A 70 -4.36 -2.31 11.54
CA ASP A 70 -4.18 -2.71 12.95
C ASP A 70 -5.17 -1.99 13.89
N PHE A 71 -5.68 -0.80 13.53
CA PHE A 71 -6.62 -0.05 14.38
C PHE A 71 -7.96 -0.79 14.49
N ALA A 72 -8.54 -1.17 13.35
CA ALA A 72 -9.76 -1.97 13.29
C ALA A 72 -9.61 -3.29 14.04
N GLY A 73 -8.51 -4.01 13.81
CA GLY A 73 -8.21 -5.26 14.50
C GLY A 73 -8.10 -5.08 16.02
N TRP A 74 -7.42 -4.02 16.49
CA TRP A 74 -7.33 -3.75 17.92
C TRP A 74 -8.68 -3.40 18.55
N VAL A 75 -9.46 -2.55 17.89
CA VAL A 75 -10.80 -2.16 18.35
C VAL A 75 -11.70 -3.39 18.49
N LEU A 76 -11.72 -4.30 17.51
CA LEU A 76 -12.51 -5.52 17.61
C LEU A 76 -12.04 -6.40 18.76
N HIS A 77 -10.74 -6.72 18.82
CA HIS A 77 -10.25 -7.76 19.73
C HIS A 77 -10.08 -7.28 21.18
N SER A 78 -9.76 -5.99 21.36
CA SER A 78 -9.37 -5.46 22.67
C SER A 78 -10.46 -4.58 23.29
N LEU A 79 -11.31 -3.93 22.47
CA LEU A 79 -12.46 -3.15 22.95
C LEU A 79 -13.80 -3.86 22.71
N HIS A 80 -13.82 -4.96 21.96
CA HIS A 80 -15.04 -5.71 21.61
C HIS A 80 -16.09 -4.85 20.88
N ASP A 81 -15.64 -3.87 20.09
CA ASP A 81 -16.51 -2.95 19.35
C ASP A 81 -16.47 -3.25 17.85
N ALA A 82 -17.28 -4.23 17.43
CA ALA A 82 -17.36 -4.62 16.02
C ALA A 82 -17.81 -3.47 15.11
N ARG A 83 -18.72 -2.62 15.59
CA ARG A 83 -19.23 -1.49 14.81
C ARG A 83 -18.12 -0.51 14.47
N LEU A 84 -17.32 -0.10 15.45
CA LEU A 84 -16.19 0.79 15.20
C LEU A 84 -15.11 0.13 14.34
N ALA A 85 -14.84 -1.16 14.58
CA ALA A 85 -13.86 -1.91 13.79
C ALA A 85 -14.24 -1.96 12.30
N GLU A 86 -15.51 -2.25 11.97
CA GLU A 86 -16.01 -2.24 10.59
C GLU A 86 -15.86 -0.87 9.93
N ARG A 87 -16.20 0.21 10.64
CA ARG A 87 -16.04 1.58 10.12
C ARG A 87 -14.57 1.89 9.80
N MET A 88 -13.66 1.52 10.70
CA MET A 88 -12.22 1.70 10.49
C MET A 88 -11.65 0.81 9.38
N ALA A 89 -12.24 -0.38 9.16
CA ALA A 89 -11.79 -1.32 8.14
C ALA A 89 -12.03 -0.82 6.70
N MET A 90 -13.04 0.03 6.54
CA MET A 90 -13.42 0.61 5.24
C MET A 90 -12.50 1.75 4.79
N LEU A 91 -11.66 2.27 5.68
CA LEU A 91 -10.71 3.32 5.32
C LEU A 91 -9.60 2.76 4.44
N ASP A 92 -9.57 3.16 3.18
CA ASP A 92 -8.51 2.80 2.25
C ASP A 92 -7.51 3.95 2.08
N PRO A 93 -6.23 3.80 2.47
CA PRO A 93 -5.23 4.86 2.35
C PRO A 93 -5.01 5.39 0.92
N ARG A 94 -5.42 4.67 -0.12
CA ARG A 94 -5.30 5.09 -1.52
C ARG A 94 -6.35 6.12 -1.94
N GLU A 95 -7.46 6.19 -1.21
CA GLU A 95 -8.54 7.13 -1.49
C GLU A 95 -8.22 8.54 -0.95
N TYR A 96 -7.11 8.68 -0.22
CA TYR A 96 -6.68 9.94 0.38
C TYR A 96 -5.47 10.52 -0.36
N PRO A 97 -5.39 11.85 -0.49
CA PRO A 97 -4.23 12.51 -1.09
C PRO A 97 -2.98 12.35 -0.21
N ASP A 98 -3.16 12.27 1.11
CA ASP A 98 -2.10 12.06 2.08
C ASP A 98 -2.61 11.38 3.36
N LEU A 99 -1.68 11.07 4.27
CA LEU A 99 -1.99 10.38 5.53
C LEU A 99 -2.54 11.33 6.59
N SER A 100 -2.52 12.64 6.37
CA SER A 100 -3.13 13.63 7.26
C SER A 100 -4.65 13.65 7.08
N GLU A 101 -5.15 13.58 5.84
CA GLU A 101 -6.58 13.41 5.57
C GLU A 101 -7.11 12.05 6.07
N LEU A 102 -6.37 10.96 5.85
CA LEU A 102 -6.73 9.65 6.41
C LEU A 102 -6.80 9.68 7.95
N ARG A 103 -5.90 10.43 8.59
CA ARG A 103 -5.90 10.61 10.05
C ARG A 103 -7.15 11.34 10.50
N PHE A 104 -7.54 12.38 9.78
CA PHE A 104 -8.73 13.18 10.08
C PHE A 104 -9.98 12.28 10.11
N ASP A 105 -10.22 11.52 9.05
CA ASP A 105 -11.39 10.61 8.99
C ASP A 105 -11.34 9.52 10.07
N LEU A 106 -10.14 9.02 10.40
CA LEU A 106 -9.98 8.08 11.49
C LEU A 106 -10.33 8.71 12.86
N LEU A 107 -9.97 9.98 13.09
CA LEU A 107 -10.34 10.72 14.29
C LEU A 107 -11.84 10.99 14.35
N GLU A 108 -12.46 11.42 13.25
CA GLU A 108 -13.90 11.67 13.18
C GLU A 108 -14.70 10.39 13.48
N ILE A 109 -14.32 9.25 12.91
CA ILE A 109 -14.95 7.95 13.19
C ILE A 109 -14.86 7.58 14.68
N ILE A 110 -13.74 7.91 15.34
CA ILE A 110 -13.56 7.68 16.78
C ILE A 110 -14.43 8.65 17.60
N ASP A 111 -14.46 9.93 17.22
CA ASP A 111 -15.19 10.97 17.94
C ASP A 111 -16.69 10.73 17.89
N GLU A 112 -17.23 10.40 16.71
CA GLU A 112 -18.62 9.99 16.59
C GLU A 112 -18.94 8.76 17.46
N ARG A 113 -18.01 7.80 17.55
CA ARG A 113 -18.24 6.60 18.36
C ARG A 113 -18.21 6.90 19.86
N LEU A 114 -17.36 7.82 20.30
CA LEU A 114 -17.31 8.29 21.68
C LEU A 114 -18.61 9.03 22.04
N ASP A 115 -19.12 9.89 21.15
CA ASP A 115 -20.39 10.60 21.33
C ASP A 115 -21.61 9.67 21.39
N GLU A 116 -21.57 8.54 20.68
CA GLU A 116 -22.63 7.52 20.76
C GLU A 116 -22.68 6.78 22.10
N ALA A 117 -21.57 6.72 22.83
CA ALA A 117 -21.44 5.90 24.02
C ALA A 117 -20.37 6.41 25.00
N ASP A 118 -20.80 7.24 25.97
CA ASP A 118 -19.94 7.84 26.99
C ASP A 118 -18.99 6.85 27.68
N TYR A 119 -19.44 5.61 27.92
CA TYR A 119 -18.62 4.62 28.65
C TYR A 119 -17.33 4.23 27.94
N LEU A 120 -17.22 4.45 26.62
CA LEU A 120 -16.02 4.17 25.84
C LEU A 120 -14.86 5.10 26.18
N HIS A 121 -15.12 6.24 26.84
CA HIS A 121 -14.06 7.14 27.28
C HIS A 121 -13.13 6.51 28.33
N TRP A 122 -13.67 5.65 29.19
CA TRP A 122 -12.94 5.08 30.34
C TRP A 122 -12.85 3.56 30.33
N MET A 123 -13.51 2.88 29.39
CA MET A 123 -13.44 1.43 29.27
C MET A 123 -12.02 0.98 28.88
N PRO A 124 -11.31 0.23 29.73
CA PRO A 124 -9.98 -0.25 29.42
C PRO A 124 -10.05 -1.44 28.46
N ALA A 125 -9.16 -1.45 27.49
CA ALA A 125 -8.97 -2.52 26.54
C ALA A 125 -8.32 -3.75 27.20
N ALA A 126 -8.70 -4.94 26.75
CA ALA A 126 -8.13 -6.21 27.22
C ALA A 126 -6.61 -6.29 26.95
N GLN A 127 -6.17 -5.73 25.83
CA GLN A 127 -4.77 -5.55 25.46
C GLN A 127 -4.54 -4.11 25.00
N PRO A 128 -3.36 -3.54 25.25
CA PRO A 128 -3.05 -2.20 24.78
C PRO A 128 -2.98 -2.12 23.25
N PHE A 129 -3.12 -0.90 22.71
CA PHE A 129 -2.58 -0.59 21.40
C PHE A 129 -1.18 -0.01 21.55
N GLN A 130 -0.25 -0.48 20.73
CA GLN A 130 1.10 0.05 20.69
C GLN A 130 1.33 0.76 19.36
N PHE A 131 1.59 2.06 19.43
CA PHE A 131 1.97 2.82 18.25
C PHE A 131 3.38 2.43 17.81
N MET A 132 3.46 1.97 16.58
CA MET A 132 4.68 1.58 15.91
C MET A 132 4.87 2.48 14.68
N ARG A 133 6.11 2.65 14.24
CA ARG A 133 6.44 3.25 12.94
C ARG A 133 7.36 2.31 12.18
N SER A 134 7.45 2.49 10.86
CA SER A 134 8.43 1.77 10.05
C SER A 134 9.59 2.66 9.62
N GLN A 135 10.73 2.01 9.40
CA GLN A 135 11.76 2.47 8.49
C GLN A 135 11.93 1.42 7.39
N ILE A 136 11.85 1.84 6.13
CA ILE A 136 12.06 0.96 4.99
C ILE A 136 13.53 1.07 4.58
N VAL A 137 14.21 -0.06 4.55
CA VAL A 137 15.57 -0.20 4.03
C VAL A 137 15.47 -0.78 2.63
N VAL A 138 15.98 -0.04 1.65
CA VAL A 138 15.88 -0.40 0.23
C VAL A 138 17.23 -0.90 -0.25
N PHE A 139 17.24 -1.98 -1.02
CA PHE A 139 18.45 -2.57 -1.59
C PHE A 139 18.27 -2.90 -3.08
N SER A 140 19.38 -2.89 -3.81
CA SER A 140 19.45 -3.34 -5.20
C SER A 140 19.26 -4.85 -5.26
N THR A 141 18.53 -5.34 -6.25
CA THR A 141 18.52 -6.77 -6.59
C THR A 141 19.48 -7.13 -7.72
N ASP A 142 20.17 -6.13 -8.28
CA ASP A 142 21.00 -6.18 -9.49
C ASP A 142 20.27 -6.66 -10.76
N LYS A 143 18.96 -6.91 -10.67
CA LYS A 143 18.09 -7.19 -11.81
C LYS A 143 17.65 -5.88 -12.46
N ARG A 144 17.77 -5.84 -13.79
CA ARG A 144 17.30 -4.76 -14.64
C ARG A 144 16.53 -5.35 -15.80
N VAL A 145 15.45 -4.70 -16.19
CA VAL A 145 14.64 -5.11 -17.34
C VAL A 145 14.40 -3.90 -18.24
N SER A 146 14.43 -4.13 -19.55
CA SER A 146 14.27 -3.09 -20.57
C SER A 146 12.93 -3.16 -21.27
N THR A 147 12.17 -4.25 -21.09
CA THR A 147 10.87 -4.45 -21.76
C THR A 147 9.82 -5.04 -20.82
N PRO A 148 8.52 -4.76 -21.03
CA PRO A 148 7.45 -5.36 -20.23
C PRO A 148 7.45 -6.89 -20.25
N ALA A 149 7.90 -7.51 -21.36
CA ALA A 149 8.05 -8.95 -21.46
C ALA A 149 9.15 -9.50 -20.53
N GLU A 150 10.27 -8.79 -20.40
CA GLU A 150 11.32 -9.14 -19.43
C GLU A 150 10.82 -8.99 -17.99
N LEU A 151 10.03 -7.94 -17.70
CA LEU A 151 9.40 -7.78 -16.38
C LEU A 151 8.45 -8.96 -16.08
N LEU A 152 7.58 -9.34 -17.02
CA LEU A 152 6.71 -10.50 -16.90
C LEU A 152 7.49 -11.79 -16.60
N ALA A 153 8.61 -12.01 -17.29
CA ALA A 153 9.42 -13.21 -17.10
C ALA A 153 10.00 -13.32 -15.67
N ILE A 154 10.30 -12.19 -15.01
CA ILE A 154 10.89 -12.18 -13.67
C ILE A 154 9.89 -12.01 -12.54
N LEU A 155 8.69 -11.47 -12.80
CA LEU A 155 7.65 -11.21 -11.80
C LEU A 155 7.39 -12.40 -10.84
N PRO A 156 7.24 -13.66 -11.33
CA PRO A 156 7.02 -14.81 -10.45
C PRO A 156 8.15 -15.05 -9.44
N THR A 157 9.37 -14.65 -9.80
CA THR A 157 10.60 -14.84 -9.02
C THR A 157 10.91 -13.70 -8.06
N LEU A 158 10.21 -12.57 -8.17
CA LEU A 158 10.46 -11.42 -7.30
C LEU A 158 10.02 -11.75 -5.87
N PRO A 159 10.75 -11.30 -4.84
CA PRO A 159 10.24 -11.39 -3.48
C PRO A 159 9.01 -10.48 -3.34
N VAL A 160 8.08 -10.85 -2.45
CA VAL A 160 6.86 -10.05 -2.20
C VAL A 160 7.19 -8.63 -1.74
N SER A 161 8.33 -8.46 -1.08
CA SER A 161 8.86 -7.18 -0.64
C SER A 161 9.28 -6.25 -1.78
N SER A 162 9.71 -6.79 -2.93
CA SER A 162 9.91 -5.99 -4.15
C SER A 162 8.58 -5.44 -4.65
N LEU A 163 7.51 -6.24 -4.64
CA LEU A 163 6.19 -5.75 -5.04
C LEU A 163 5.64 -4.72 -4.05
N PHE A 164 5.81 -4.94 -2.75
CA PHE A 164 5.46 -3.92 -1.77
C PHE A 164 6.18 -2.61 -2.07
N TYR A 165 7.49 -2.65 -2.32
CA TYR A 165 8.27 -1.45 -2.58
C TYR A 165 7.85 -0.71 -3.86
N HIS A 166 7.69 -1.45 -4.97
CA HIS A 166 7.43 -0.86 -6.28
C HIS A 166 5.96 -0.55 -6.54
N PHE A 167 5.05 -1.31 -5.94
CA PHE A 167 3.62 -1.14 -6.17
C PHE A 167 2.96 -0.35 -5.03
N ILE A 168 3.29 -0.60 -3.77
CA ILE A 168 2.59 0.01 -2.62
C ILE A 168 3.34 1.25 -2.13
N ASP A 169 4.59 1.08 -1.71
CA ASP A 169 5.39 2.16 -1.11
C ASP A 169 5.72 3.27 -2.11
N ALA A 170 5.85 2.92 -3.40
CA ALA A 170 6.08 3.86 -4.49
C ALA A 170 5.03 4.98 -4.58
N ARG A 171 3.78 4.72 -4.17
CA ARG A 171 2.69 5.73 -4.13
C ARG A 171 3.06 6.98 -3.33
N ARG A 172 3.92 6.83 -2.32
CA ARG A 172 4.42 7.95 -1.50
C ARG A 172 5.51 8.78 -2.18
N ARG A 173 6.19 8.20 -3.16
CA ARG A 173 7.34 8.79 -3.87
C ARG A 173 6.98 9.29 -5.26
N VAL A 174 5.96 8.71 -5.88
CA VAL A 174 5.52 8.98 -7.25
C VAL A 174 4.00 9.23 -7.28
N PRO A 175 3.54 10.38 -6.76
CA PRO A 175 2.11 10.63 -6.59
C PRO A 175 1.33 10.63 -7.92
N GLU A 176 1.96 11.09 -9.01
CA GLU A 176 1.30 11.26 -10.31
C GLU A 176 1.09 9.94 -11.07
N ALA A 177 2.02 8.99 -10.93
CA ALA A 177 1.94 7.70 -11.62
C ALA A 177 1.32 6.60 -10.78
N GLY A 178 1.17 6.82 -9.47
CA GLY A 178 0.71 5.84 -8.51
C GLY A 178 1.81 4.83 -8.14
N ASP A 179 2.47 4.19 -9.09
CA ASP A 179 3.47 3.17 -8.78
C ASP A 179 4.67 3.18 -9.73
N ASP A 180 5.77 2.52 -9.32
CA ASP A 180 7.02 2.52 -10.09
C ASP A 180 6.85 1.78 -11.43
N PHE A 181 5.98 0.75 -11.52
CA PHE A 181 5.72 0.04 -12.79
C PHE A 181 4.94 0.94 -13.75
N SER A 182 3.87 1.55 -13.28
CA SER A 182 3.03 2.46 -14.07
C SER A 182 3.82 3.69 -14.56
N ALA A 183 4.75 4.19 -13.74
CA ALA A 183 5.67 5.26 -14.14
C ALA A 183 6.57 4.82 -15.30
N TRP A 184 7.21 3.65 -15.16
CA TRP A 184 8.11 3.10 -16.19
C TRP A 184 7.37 2.73 -17.49
N LEU A 185 6.16 2.20 -17.38
CA LEU A 185 5.34 1.82 -18.53
C LEU A 185 4.90 3.01 -19.40
N SER A 186 5.01 4.25 -18.90
CA SER A 186 4.67 5.45 -19.69
C SER A 186 5.51 5.62 -20.96
N ASP A 187 6.70 5.03 -20.99
CA ASP A 187 7.62 5.08 -22.13
C ASP A 187 7.26 4.10 -23.27
N PHE A 188 6.24 3.24 -23.10
CA PHE A 188 5.93 2.12 -24.00
C PHE A 188 4.67 2.33 -24.87
N GLY A 189 4.26 3.58 -25.09
CA GLY A 189 3.15 3.93 -25.98
C GLY A 189 1.83 3.22 -25.63
N ASP A 190 1.08 2.77 -26.64
CA ASP A 190 -0.23 2.15 -26.46
C ASP A 190 -0.20 0.86 -25.62
N MET A 191 0.86 0.05 -25.78
CA MET A 191 1.06 -1.16 -24.96
C MET A 191 1.26 -0.79 -23.49
N GLY A 192 2.10 0.21 -23.23
CA GLY A 192 2.30 0.76 -21.90
C GLY A 192 1.01 1.30 -21.29
N GLN A 193 0.20 2.01 -22.09
CA GLN A 193 -1.08 2.56 -21.64
C GLN A 193 -2.07 1.47 -21.21
N ARG A 194 -2.24 0.41 -22.01
CA ARG A 194 -3.15 -0.70 -21.63
C ARG A 194 -2.70 -1.43 -20.36
N LEU A 195 -1.39 -1.67 -20.22
CA LEU A 195 -0.84 -2.25 -18.99
C LEU A 195 -1.12 -1.35 -17.78
N ARG A 196 -0.90 -0.04 -17.91
CA ARG A 196 -1.21 0.94 -16.85
C ARG A 196 -2.68 0.92 -16.48
N ASP A 197 -3.58 0.92 -17.46
CA ASP A 197 -5.02 0.84 -17.23
C ASP A 197 -5.40 -0.44 -16.47
N GLY A 198 -4.79 -1.58 -16.80
CA GLY A 198 -4.92 -2.83 -16.06
C GLY A 198 -4.45 -2.70 -14.60
N LEU A 199 -3.27 -2.10 -14.38
CA LEU A 199 -2.71 -1.90 -13.04
C LEU A 199 -3.57 -1.00 -12.15
N THR A 200 -4.28 -0.01 -12.70
CA THR A 200 -5.18 0.85 -11.90
C THR A 200 -6.32 0.07 -11.23
N ARG A 201 -6.69 -1.10 -11.77
CA ARG A 201 -7.75 -1.96 -11.24
C ARG A 201 -7.28 -2.89 -10.13
N VAL A 202 -5.97 -2.95 -9.87
CA VAL A 202 -5.40 -3.80 -8.84
C VAL A 202 -5.50 -3.09 -7.49
N ASP A 203 -6.08 -3.81 -6.52
CA ASP A 203 -6.26 -3.30 -5.17
C ASP A 203 -5.23 -3.88 -4.19
N PRO A 204 -4.19 -3.13 -3.81
CA PRO A 204 -3.20 -3.61 -2.87
C PRO A 204 -3.66 -3.60 -1.41
N TYR A 205 -4.75 -2.92 -1.05
CA TYR A 205 -5.18 -2.82 0.34
C TYR A 205 -5.93 -4.07 0.81
N PHE A 206 -6.72 -4.68 -0.07
CA PHE A 206 -7.53 -5.86 0.23
C PHE A 206 -6.91 -7.19 -0.24
N ALA A 207 -5.72 -7.16 -0.83
CA ALA A 207 -5.03 -8.34 -1.36
C ALA A 207 -3.75 -8.68 -0.59
N THR A 208 -3.39 -9.96 -0.55
CA THR A 208 -2.05 -10.37 -0.10
C THR A 208 -1.00 -10.00 -1.17
N LEU A 209 0.26 -9.81 -0.77
CA LEU A 209 1.34 -9.53 -1.74
C LEU A 209 1.56 -10.67 -2.75
N GLY A 210 1.22 -11.92 -2.39
CA GLY A 210 1.23 -13.04 -3.33
C GLY A 210 0.13 -12.90 -4.37
N THR A 211 -1.11 -12.64 -3.93
CA THR A 211 -2.25 -12.37 -4.81
C THR A 211 -1.98 -11.18 -5.74
N LEU A 212 -1.36 -10.13 -5.24
CA LEU A 212 -0.98 -8.97 -6.07
C LEU A 212 0.01 -9.35 -7.17
N ARG A 213 0.98 -10.22 -6.87
CA ARG A 213 1.90 -10.73 -7.89
C ARG A 213 1.17 -11.46 -9.00
N ASP A 214 0.23 -12.31 -8.63
CA ASP A 214 -0.51 -13.12 -9.59
C ASP A 214 -1.43 -12.24 -10.46
N GLN A 215 -2.10 -11.27 -9.86
CA GLN A 215 -2.92 -10.27 -10.57
C GLN A 215 -2.09 -9.46 -11.56
N ILE A 216 -0.96 -8.89 -11.11
CA ILE A 216 -0.05 -8.12 -11.97
C ILE A 216 0.49 -9.00 -13.10
N SER A 217 0.92 -10.22 -12.80
CA SER A 217 1.44 -11.15 -13.82
C SER A 217 0.38 -11.50 -14.87
N THR A 218 -0.87 -11.67 -14.44
CA THR A 218 -2.01 -11.97 -15.33
C THR A 218 -2.30 -10.79 -16.27
N ILE A 219 -2.29 -9.56 -15.76
CA ILE A 219 -2.47 -8.35 -16.57
C ILE A 219 -1.37 -8.26 -17.63
N PHE A 220 -0.11 -8.46 -17.23
CA PHE A 220 1.01 -8.42 -18.18
C PHE A 220 0.91 -9.51 -19.24
N ALA A 221 0.53 -10.74 -18.87
CA ALA A 221 0.38 -11.83 -19.82
C ALA A 221 -0.71 -11.54 -20.86
N ALA A 222 -1.90 -11.11 -20.41
CA ALA A 222 -3.02 -10.83 -21.31
C ALA A 222 -2.70 -9.72 -22.32
N GLU A 223 -2.18 -8.58 -21.84
CA GLU A 223 -1.90 -7.42 -22.71
C GLU A 223 -0.75 -7.65 -23.70
N LEU A 224 0.21 -8.50 -23.33
CA LEU A 224 1.32 -8.87 -24.21
C LEU A 224 0.92 -9.93 -25.24
N GLU A 225 -0.01 -10.84 -24.92
CA GLU A 225 -0.57 -11.78 -25.90
C GLU A 225 -1.42 -11.05 -26.95
N ASP A 226 -2.30 -10.14 -26.52
CA ASP A 226 -3.16 -9.36 -27.42
C ASP A 226 -2.36 -8.42 -28.35
N GLY A 227 -1.21 -7.91 -27.88
CA GLY A 227 -0.30 -7.09 -28.67
C GLY A 227 0.45 -7.82 -29.80
N HIS A 228 0.48 -9.17 -29.80
CA HIS A 228 1.03 -9.97 -30.90
C HIS A 228 -0.02 -10.36 -31.96
N ALA A 229 -1.31 -10.14 -31.67
CA ALA A 229 -2.42 -10.50 -32.55
C ALA A 229 -2.93 -9.34 -33.42
N ALA A 230 -2.38 -8.14 -33.27
CA ALA A 230 -2.70 -6.92 -34.03
C ALA A 230 -1.53 -6.45 -34.90
#